data_AF-A0A441AZY6-F1
#
_entry.id   AF-A0A441AZY6-F1
#
_cell.length_a   1.000
_cell.length_b   1.000
_cell.length_c   1.000
_cell.angle_alpha   90.00
_cell.angle_beta   90.00
_cell.angle_gamma   90.00
#
_symmetry.space_group_name_H-M   'P 1'
#
loop_
_entity.id
_entity.type
_entity.pdbx_description
1 polymer ?
#
loop_
_entity_poly.entity_id
_entity_poly.type
_entity_poly.pdbx_seq_one_letter_code
_entity_poly.pdbx_strand_id
1 'polypeptide(L)'
;MVSQRIAAIIIFAAAIEHHLERALWKLKGVNPMGIRPETDAKMISDLIGMLETFASTLPAGEERTLLETWCNAARLAFAIRNDIAHGVPTNLGDTLTFMNNPR
;
A
#
# COMPACT_ATOMS: atom_id res chain seq x y z
N MET A 1 6.45 24.03 6.48
CA MET A 1 7.04 22.94 7.30
C MET A 1 6.06 21.82 7.63
N VAL A 2 4.83 22.07 8.10
CA VAL A 2 3.83 21.00 8.37
C VAL A 2 3.35 20.31 7.08
N SER A 3 3.03 21.09 6.04
CA SER A 3 2.62 20.57 4.72
C SER A 3 3.66 19.64 4.08
N GLN A 4 4.95 19.94 4.23
CA GLN A 4 6.05 19.09 3.74
C GLN A 4 6.11 17.74 4.46
N ARG A 5 5.83 17.70 5.77
CA ARG A 5 5.79 16.45 6.54
C ARG A 5 4.62 15.57 6.11
N ILE A 6 3.47 16.16 5.84
CA ILE A 6 2.31 15.45 5.29
C ILE A 6 2.63 14.93 3.88
N ALA A 7 3.20 15.77 3.02
CA ALA A 7 3.62 15.37 1.68
C ALA A 7 4.64 14.21 1.70
N ALA A 8 5.56 14.19 2.67
CA ALA A 8 6.52 13.11 2.82
C ALA A 8 5.85 11.74 3.07
N ILE A 9 4.78 11.70 3.86
CA ILE A 9 4.01 10.46 4.11
C ILE A 9 3.37 9.96 2.81
N ILE A 10 2.77 10.87 2.03
CA ILE A 10 2.13 10.52 0.75
C ILE A 10 3.16 10.02 -0.26
N ILE A 11 4.31 10.71 -0.38
CA ILE A 11 5.39 10.32 -1.30
C ILE A 11 5.97 8.96 -0.90
N PHE A 12 6.18 8.72 0.41
CA PHE A 12 6.70 7.45 0.88
C PHE A 12 5.74 6.28 0.58
N ALA A 13 4.44 6.49 0.80
CA ALA A 13 3.42 5.50 0.44
C ALA A 13 3.40 5.21 -1.07
N ALA A 14 3.44 6.25 -1.91
CA ALA A 14 3.51 6.10 -3.36
C ALA A 14 4.78 5.37 -3.83
N ALA A 15 5.92 5.60 -3.16
CA ALA A 15 7.16 4.87 -3.46
C ALA A 15 7.02 3.37 -3.13
N ILE A 16 6.38 3.02 -2.01
CA ILE A 16 6.11 1.62 -1.68
C ILE A 16 5.20 0.98 -2.75
N GLU A 17 4.11 1.65 -3.15
CA GLU A 17 3.23 1.18 -4.23
C GLU A 17 4.02 0.88 -5.51
N HIS A 18 4.84 1.84 -5.95
CA HIS A 18 5.67 1.75 -7.15
C HIS A 18 6.68 0.59 -7.11
N HIS A 19 7.33 0.37 -5.96
CA HIS A 19 8.35 -0.66 -5.81
C HIS A 19 7.74 -2.05 -5.58
N LEU A 20 6.62 -2.14 -4.87
CA LEU A 20 5.91 -3.39 -4.64
C LEU A 20 5.42 -4.00 -5.96
N GLU A 21 4.82 -3.18 -6.83
CA GLU A 21 4.38 -3.63 -8.14
C GLU A 21 5.53 -4.26 -8.96
N ARG A 22 6.67 -3.58 -9.01
CA ARG A 22 7.87 -4.09 -9.71
C ARG A 22 8.44 -5.34 -9.07
N ALA A 23 8.40 -5.45 -7.75
CA ALA A 23 8.81 -6.66 -7.05
C ALA A 23 7.91 -7.83 -7.45
N LEU A 24 6.60 -7.64 -7.50
CA LEU A 24 5.64 -8.66 -7.95
C LEU A 24 5.91 -9.10 -9.40
N TRP A 25 6.25 -8.18 -10.31
CA TRP A 25 6.63 -8.55 -11.67
C TRP A 25 7.85 -9.47 -11.70
N LYS A 26 8.88 -9.15 -10.92
CA LYS A 26 10.09 -9.99 -10.83
C LYS A 26 9.77 -11.36 -10.24
N LEU A 27 9.02 -11.41 -9.15
CA LEU A 27 8.65 -12.66 -8.47
C LEU A 27 7.78 -13.56 -9.35
N LYS A 28 6.91 -12.98 -10.18
CA LYS A 28 6.04 -13.70 -11.13
C LYS A 28 6.69 -13.94 -12.51
N GLY A 29 7.91 -13.45 -12.76
CA GLY A 29 8.57 -13.55 -14.07
C GLY A 29 7.87 -12.77 -15.19
N VAL A 30 7.11 -11.72 -14.86
CA VAL A 30 6.37 -10.89 -15.84
C VAL A 30 7.28 -9.82 -16.42
N ASN A 31 7.35 -9.73 -17.74
CA ASN A 31 7.94 -8.58 -18.45
C ASN A 31 6.79 -7.67 -18.96
N PRO A 32 6.58 -6.47 -18.40
CA PRO A 32 5.45 -5.59 -18.77
C PRO A 32 5.61 -4.95 -20.15
N MET A 33 6.71 -5.17 -20.86
CA MET A 33 6.93 -4.62 -22.20
C MET A 33 5.90 -5.18 -23.20
N GLY A 34 4.93 -4.33 -23.58
CA GLY A 34 3.89 -4.68 -24.54
C GLY A 34 2.74 -5.52 -23.99
N ILE A 35 2.73 -5.83 -22.68
CA ILE A 35 1.68 -6.60 -22.01
C ILE A 35 1.20 -5.81 -20.81
N ARG A 36 -0.12 -5.61 -20.70
CA ARG A 36 -0.73 -5.02 -19.50
C ARG A 36 -0.58 -6.00 -18.33
N PRO A 37 0.22 -5.69 -17.29
CA PRO A 37 0.41 -6.61 -16.17
C PRO A 37 -0.88 -6.72 -15.35
N GLU A 38 -1.07 -7.86 -14.69
CA GLU A 38 -2.21 -8.10 -13.79
C GLU A 38 -2.29 -7.09 -12.64
N THR A 39 -1.16 -6.49 -12.27
CA THR A 39 -1.05 -5.48 -11.21
C THR A 39 -1.59 -4.11 -11.62
N ASP A 40 -1.79 -3.88 -12.93
CA ASP A 40 -2.17 -2.56 -13.44
C ASP A 40 -3.50 -2.09 -12.84
N ALA A 41 -3.52 -0.84 -12.38
CA ALA A 41 -4.65 -0.19 -11.73
C ALA A 41 -5.23 -0.92 -10.50
N LYS A 42 -4.50 -1.89 -9.93
CA LYS A 42 -4.93 -2.55 -8.68
C LYS A 42 -4.70 -1.67 -7.47
N MET A 43 -5.56 -1.83 -6.47
CA MET A 43 -5.39 -1.15 -5.19
C MET A 43 -4.15 -1.71 -4.47
N ILE A 44 -3.49 -0.89 -3.67
CA ILE A 44 -2.33 -1.32 -2.88
C ILE A 44 -2.66 -2.53 -1.98
N SER A 45 -3.88 -2.60 -1.44
CA SER A 45 -4.36 -3.75 -0.66
C SER A 45 -4.29 -5.06 -1.45
N ASP A 46 -4.62 -5.00 -2.75
CA ASP A 46 -4.58 -6.15 -3.64
C ASP A 46 -3.13 -6.55 -3.94
N LEU A 47 -2.25 -5.57 -4.18
CA LEU A 47 -0.82 -5.83 -4.40
C LEU A 47 -0.18 -6.47 -3.16
N ILE A 48 -0.52 -6.00 -1.95
CA ILE A 48 -0.06 -6.64 -0.70
C ILE A 48 -0.62 -8.06 -0.59
N GLY A 49 -1.90 -8.28 -0.93
CA GLY A 49 -2.50 -9.61 -0.97
C GLY A 49 -1.84 -10.56 -1.96
N MET A 50 -1.41 -10.05 -3.13
CA MET A 50 -0.63 -10.83 -4.09
C MET A 50 0.73 -11.23 -3.53
N LEU A 51 1.41 -10.34 -2.82
CA LEU A 51 2.70 -10.65 -2.20
C LEU A 51 2.56 -11.67 -1.06
N GLU A 52 1.51 -11.55 -0.24
CA GLU A 52 1.19 -12.54 0.81
C GLU A 52 0.89 -13.91 0.20
N THR A 53 0.13 -13.96 -0.90
CA THR A 53 -0.13 -15.20 -1.64
C THR A 53 1.17 -15.81 -2.14
N PHE A 54 2.08 -15.01 -2.71
CA PHE A 54 3.41 -15.47 -3.09
C PHE A 54 4.21 -16.01 -1.90
N ALA A 55 4.26 -15.28 -0.78
CA ALA A 55 4.96 -15.71 0.43
C ALA A 55 4.46 -17.06 0.96
N SER A 56 3.15 -17.33 0.84
CA SER A 56 2.55 -18.60 1.26
C SER A 56 3.07 -19.82 0.47
N THR A 57 3.58 -19.60 -0.75
CA THR A 57 4.16 -20.65 -1.60
C THR A 57 5.62 -20.97 -1.25
N LEU A 58 6.28 -20.11 -0.47
CA LEU A 58 7.66 -20.32 -0.05
C LEU A 58 7.73 -21.39 1.06
N PRO A 59 8.82 -22.17 1.12
CA PRO A 59 9.11 -23.01 2.27
C PRO A 59 9.14 -22.19 3.57
N ALA A 60 8.83 -22.84 4.70
CA ALA A 60 9.00 -22.22 6.01
C ALA A 60 10.46 -21.82 6.22
N GLY A 61 10.70 -20.57 6.59
CA GLY A 61 12.04 -20.01 6.74
C GLY A 61 12.01 -18.48 6.85
N GLU A 62 13.19 -17.89 6.99
CA GLU A 62 13.36 -16.46 7.25
C GLU A 62 12.73 -15.58 6.17
N GLU A 63 12.87 -15.95 4.90
CA GLU A 63 12.32 -15.20 3.77
C GLU A 63 10.78 -15.14 3.82
N ARG A 64 10.14 -16.28 4.07
CA ARG A 64 8.68 -16.35 4.24
C ARG A 64 8.23 -15.50 5.43
N THR A 65 8.87 -15.67 6.59
CA THR A 65 8.53 -14.91 7.80
C THR A 65 8.70 -13.41 7.61
N LEU A 66 9.76 -12.99 6.91
CA LEU A 66 9.98 -11.59 6.57
C LEU A 66 8.85 -11.04 5.71
N LEU A 67 8.47 -11.73 4.63
CA LEU A 67 7.41 -11.28 3.74
C LEU A 67 6.04 -11.26 4.42
N GLU A 68 5.69 -12.28 5.20
CA GLU A 68 4.43 -12.31 5.96
C GLU A 68 4.36 -11.15 6.96
N THR A 69 5.44 -10.92 7.72
CA THR A 69 5.52 -9.81 8.68
C THR A 69 5.42 -8.45 7.99
N TRP A 70 6.14 -8.28 6.87
CA TRP A 70 6.12 -7.06 6.09
C TRP A 70 4.73 -6.80 5.50
N CYS A 71 4.07 -7.81 4.92
CA CYS A 71 2.72 -7.69 4.38
C CYS A 71 1.71 -7.27 5.46
N ASN A 72 1.80 -7.88 6.66
CA ASN A 72 0.95 -7.50 7.78
C ASN A 72 1.17 -6.04 8.21
N ALA A 73 2.43 -5.63 8.40
CA ALA A 73 2.76 -4.25 8.74
C ALA A 73 2.30 -3.25 7.66
N ALA A 74 2.48 -3.59 6.39
CA ALA A 74 2.06 -2.77 5.25
C ALA A 74 0.54 -2.60 5.23
N ARG A 75 -0.25 -3.66 5.45
CA ARG A 75 -1.72 -3.54 5.53
C ARG A 75 -2.16 -2.52 6.57
N LEU A 76 -1.62 -2.63 7.78
CA LEU A 76 -1.94 -1.73 8.88
C LEU A 76 -1.56 -0.28 8.55
N ALA A 77 -0.35 -0.08 8.01
CA ALA A 77 0.14 1.25 7.64
C ALA A 77 -0.69 1.89 6.52
N PHE A 78 -1.07 1.12 5.49
CA PHE A 78 -1.87 1.64 4.38
C PHE A 78 -3.34 1.88 4.75
N ALA A 79 -3.91 1.12 5.70
CA ALA A 79 -5.21 1.44 6.27
C ALA A 79 -5.21 2.84 6.91
N ILE A 80 -4.23 3.10 7.79
CA ILE A 80 -4.06 4.41 8.45
C ILE A 80 -3.78 5.51 7.41
N ARG A 81 -2.91 5.25 6.43
CA ARG A 81 -2.62 6.20 5.35
C ARG A 81 -3.89 6.56 4.58
N ASN A 82 -4.73 5.58 4.25
CA ASN A 82 -5.98 5.83 3.53
C ASN A 82 -6.94 6.68 4.37
N ASP A 83 -7.07 6.41 5.66
CA ASP A 83 -7.88 7.22 6.58
C ASP A 83 -7.43 8.68 6.62
N ILE A 84 -6.11 8.92 6.66
CA ILE A 84 -5.54 10.27 6.68
C ILE A 84 -5.63 10.94 5.30
N ALA A 85 -5.27 10.24 4.23
CA ALA A 85 -5.16 10.82 2.90
C ALA A 85 -6.52 11.11 2.25
N HIS A 86 -7.55 10.36 2.63
CA HIS A 86 -8.93 10.56 2.15
C HIS A 86 -9.81 11.28 3.16
N GLY A 87 -9.27 11.61 4.34
CA GLY A 87 -9.97 12.43 5.31
C GLY A 87 -10.03 13.90 4.90
N VAL A 88 -11.18 14.51 5.13
CA VAL A 88 -11.46 15.91 4.79
C VAL A 88 -11.70 16.67 6.09
N PRO A 89 -10.93 17.74 6.37
CA PRO A 89 -11.27 18.66 7.44
C PRO A 89 -12.55 19.42 7.08
N THR A 90 -13.52 19.44 7.98
CA THR A 90 -14.82 20.10 7.78
C THR A 90 -15.29 20.78 9.06
N ASN A 91 -16.32 21.63 8.97
CA ASN A 91 -16.98 22.21 10.13
C ASN A 91 -18.29 21.45 10.39
N LEU A 92 -18.45 20.91 11.60
CA LEU A 92 -19.71 20.37 12.09
C LEU A 92 -20.30 21.36 13.11
N GLY A 93 -21.18 22.24 12.64
CA GLY A 93 -21.58 23.44 13.39
C GLY A 93 -20.36 24.33 13.61
N ASP A 94 -20.08 24.68 14.86
CA ASP A 94 -18.91 25.51 15.26
C ASP A 94 -17.65 24.68 15.57
N THR A 95 -17.67 23.35 15.35
CA THR A 95 -16.53 22.47 15.65
C THR A 95 -15.79 22.08 14.38
N LEU A 96 -14.48 22.33 14.32
CA LEU A 96 -13.61 21.79 13.28
C LEU A 96 -13.39 20.29 13.51
N THR A 97 -13.79 19.47 12.55
CA THR A 97 -13.71 18.01 12.61
C THR A 97 -12.94 17.46 11.42
N PHE A 98 -12.36 16.26 11.58
CA PHE A 98 -11.71 15.52 10.49
C PHE A 98 -12.57 14.29 10.20
N MET A 99 -13.18 14.26 9.02
CA MET A 99 -14.05 13.17 8.60
C MET A 99 -13.38 12.37 7.50
N ASN A 100 -13.20 11.06 7.69
CA ASN A 100 -12.93 10.13 6.59
C ASN A 100 -14.26 9.58 6.07
N ASN A 101 -14.34 9.30 4.78
CA ASN A 101 -15.40 8.44 4.25
C ASN A 101 -14.95 7.00 4.43
N PRO A 102 -15.49 6.22 5.39
CA PRO A 102 -15.20 4.79 5.48
C PRO A 102 -15.72 4.15 4.19
N ARG A 103 -14.81 3.63 3.36
CA ARG A 103 -15.18 2.81 2.20
C ARG A 103 -15.13 1.34 2.61
#